data_AF-A0A2D7Q3G1-F1
#
_entry.id   AF-A0A2D7Q3G1-F1
#
_cell.length_a   1.000
_cell.length_b   1.000
_cell.length_c   1.000
_cell.angle_alpha   90.00
_cell.angle_beta   90.00
_cell.angle_gamma   90.00
#
_symmetry.space_group_name_H-M   'P 1'
#
loop_
_entity.id
_entity.type
_entity.pdbx_description
1 polymer ?
#
loop_
_entity_poly.entity_id
_entity_poly.type
_entity_poly.pdbx_seq_one_letter_code
_entity_poly.pdbx_strand_id
1 'polypeptide(L)'
;MEENNNWKQISNDVNEVAKKIKNKIDNEDLVDDLKDSLKSTIQNTSDIFNSILDTVEKTVHDQEIKDETKSLIKKINGELQDLVKDVPGSIKNMFDSNDLEEE
;
A
#
# COMPACT_ATOMS: atom_id res chain seq x y z
N MET A 1 15.69 4.54 -18.75
CA MET A 1 14.22 4.41 -18.59
C MET A 1 13.94 3.04 -17.97
N GLU A 2 14.11 2.90 -16.65
CA GLU A 2 13.88 1.61 -15.94
C GLU A 2 13.09 1.78 -14.62
N GLU A 3 12.91 3.01 -14.12
CA GLU A 3 12.33 3.25 -12.79
C GLU A 3 10.82 3.02 -12.67
N ASN A 4 10.12 2.85 -13.79
CA ASN A 4 8.66 2.64 -13.81
C ASN A 4 8.25 1.16 -13.66
N ASN A 5 9.22 0.25 -13.54
CA ASN A 5 8.97 -1.20 -13.44
C ASN A 5 8.86 -1.72 -12.00
N ASN A 6 9.60 -1.14 -11.05
CA ASN A 6 9.65 -1.67 -9.68
C ASN A 6 8.30 -1.50 -8.95
N TRP A 7 7.64 -0.35 -9.09
CA TRP A 7 6.35 -0.13 -8.44
C TRP A 7 5.22 -0.94 -9.05
N LYS A 8 5.24 -1.13 -10.38
CA LYS A 8 4.32 -2.05 -11.05
C LYS A 8 4.53 -3.49 -10.60
N GLN A 9 5.80 -3.90 -10.43
CA GLN A 9 6.12 -5.24 -9.96
C GLN A 9 5.68 -5.45 -8.51
N ILE A 10 5.94 -4.48 -7.61
CA ILE A 10 5.45 -4.52 -6.22
C ILE A 10 3.91 -4.58 -6.19
N SER A 11 3.23 -3.77 -7.01
CA SER A 11 1.76 -3.83 -7.13
C SER A 11 1.27 -5.19 -7.61
N ASN A 12 1.94 -5.78 -8.59
CA ASN A 12 1.63 -7.12 -9.08
C ASN A 12 1.84 -8.19 -8.02
N ASP A 13 2.94 -8.12 -7.26
CA ASP A 13 3.27 -9.08 -6.20
C ASP A 13 2.25 -8.99 -5.05
N VAL A 14 1.83 -7.78 -4.67
CA VAL A 14 0.75 -7.55 -3.70
C VAL A 14 -0.57 -8.17 -4.19
N ASN A 15 -0.90 -7.97 -5.47
CA ASN A 15 -2.08 -8.57 -6.08
C ASN A 15 -2.01 -10.11 -6.13
N GLU A 16 -0.83 -10.68 -6.33
CA GLU A 16 -0.63 -12.14 -6.35
C GLU A 16 -0.78 -12.73 -4.94
N VAL A 17 -0.25 -12.06 -3.93
CA VAL A 17 -0.43 -12.43 -2.51
C VAL A 17 -1.90 -12.35 -2.12
N ALA A 18 -2.61 -11.28 -2.51
CA ALA A 18 -4.05 -11.15 -2.29
C ALA A 18 -4.85 -12.31 -2.92
N LYS A 19 -4.50 -12.73 -4.15
CA LYS A 19 -5.11 -13.91 -4.81
C LYS A 19 -4.81 -15.23 -4.09
N LYS A 20 -3.60 -15.40 -3.54
CA LYS A 20 -3.22 -16.61 -2.78
C LYS A 20 -3.97 -16.70 -1.45
N ILE A 21 -4.23 -15.56 -0.83
CA ILE A 21 -5.05 -15.43 0.39
C ILE A 21 -6.51 -15.81 0.09
N LYS A 22 -7.07 -15.31 -1.02
CA LYS A 22 -8.43 -15.68 -1.50
C LYS A 22 -8.64 -17.20 -1.58
N ASN A 23 -7.67 -17.94 -2.14
CA ASN A 23 -7.81 -19.38 -2.37
C ASN A 23 -7.75 -20.25 -1.09
N LYS A 24 -7.55 -19.66 0.10
CA LYS A 24 -7.33 -20.41 1.35
C LYS A 24 -8.17 -19.96 2.54
N ILE A 25 -8.99 -18.92 2.42
CA ILE A 25 -9.75 -18.35 3.54
C ILE A 25 -11.26 -18.57 3.33
N ASP A 26 -11.82 -19.50 4.09
CA ASP A 26 -13.27 -19.79 4.22
C ASP A 26 -13.90 -19.08 5.44
N ASN A 27 -13.25 -18.08 6.05
CA ASN A 27 -13.75 -17.44 7.27
C ASN A 27 -13.68 -15.90 7.16
N GLU A 28 -14.84 -15.23 7.21
CA GLU A 28 -14.99 -13.77 7.16
C GLU A 28 -14.11 -13.05 8.20
N ASP A 29 -13.98 -13.60 9.42
CA ASP A 29 -13.15 -13.03 10.50
C ASP A 29 -11.68 -12.86 10.11
N LEU A 30 -11.11 -13.83 9.38
CA LEU A 30 -9.71 -13.77 8.95
C LEU A 30 -9.48 -12.71 7.86
N VAL A 31 -10.51 -12.39 7.07
CA VAL A 31 -10.44 -11.38 6.02
C VAL A 31 -10.42 -9.99 6.62
N ASP A 32 -11.21 -9.75 7.66
CA ASP A 32 -11.25 -8.47 8.36
C ASP A 32 -9.97 -8.23 9.17
N ASP A 33 -9.43 -9.25 9.85
CA ASP A 33 -8.11 -9.18 10.51
C ASP A 33 -6.98 -8.84 9.52
N LEU A 34 -7.06 -9.38 8.31
CA LEU A 34 -6.11 -9.09 7.22
C LEU A 34 -6.22 -7.64 6.74
N LYS A 35 -7.43 -7.12 6.58
CA LYS A 35 -7.66 -5.71 6.20
C LYS A 35 -7.10 -4.79 7.27
N ASP A 36 -7.35 -5.07 8.54
CA ASP A 36 -6.90 -4.24 9.66
C ASP A 36 -5.38 -4.31 9.86
N SER A 37 -4.80 -5.51 9.72
CA SER A 37 -3.34 -5.69 9.75
C SER A 37 -2.67 -4.91 8.64
N LEU A 38 -3.18 -5.03 7.42
CA LEU A 38 -2.68 -4.30 6.26
C LEU A 38 -2.76 -2.79 6.53
N LYS A 39 -3.96 -2.27 6.85
CA LYS A 39 -4.20 -0.86 7.16
C LYS A 39 -3.22 -0.33 8.21
N SER A 40 -3.00 -1.08 9.28
CA SER A 40 -2.06 -0.73 10.36
C SER A 40 -0.62 -0.66 9.85
N THR A 41 -0.16 -1.64 9.07
CA THR A 41 1.19 -1.62 8.46
C THR A 41 1.41 -0.37 7.61
N ILE A 42 0.40 0.05 6.86
CA ILE A 42 0.49 1.20 5.95
C ILE A 42 0.53 2.50 6.73
N GLN A 43 -0.30 2.60 7.77
CA GLN A 43 -0.34 3.77 8.64
C GLN A 43 1.01 3.96 9.34
N ASN A 44 1.57 2.87 9.89
CA ASN A 44 2.92 2.86 10.46
C ASN A 44 3.99 3.26 9.43
N THR A 45 3.87 2.79 8.19
CA THR A 45 4.80 3.14 7.11
C THR A 45 4.68 4.62 6.73
N SER A 46 3.48 5.18 6.70
CA SER A 46 3.25 6.60 6.44
C SER A 46 3.90 7.48 7.52
N ASP A 47 3.79 7.06 8.79
CA ASP A 47 4.43 7.75 9.92
C ASP A 47 5.97 7.72 9.83
N ILE A 48 6.54 6.60 9.35
CA ILE A 48 7.98 6.52 9.04
C ILE A 48 8.35 7.54 7.96
N PHE A 49 7.61 7.62 6.85
CA PHE A 49 7.90 8.60 5.80
C PHE A 49 7.77 10.05 6.27
N ASN A 50 6.80 10.34 7.14
CA ASN A 50 6.67 11.65 7.79
C ASN A 50 7.91 11.96 8.63
N SER A 51 8.42 10.98 9.38
CA SER A 51 9.66 11.13 10.17
C SER A 51 10.89 11.37 9.31
N ILE A 52 10.97 10.73 8.13
CA ILE A 52 12.04 10.97 7.15
C ILE A 52 11.93 12.38 6.58
N LEU A 53 10.72 12.82 6.21
CA LEU A 53 10.42 14.20 5.76
C LEU A 53 10.92 15.23 6.79
N ASP A 54 10.60 15.00 8.05
CA ASP A 54 11.00 15.86 9.17
C ASP A 54 12.52 15.90 9.37
N THR A 55 13.19 14.76 9.16
CA THR A 55 14.65 14.66 9.24
C THR A 55 15.29 15.44 8.10
N VAL A 56 14.82 15.25 6.86
CA VAL A 56 15.30 15.98 5.68
C VAL A 56 15.15 17.48 5.86
N GLU A 57 14.00 17.94 6.39
CA GLU A 57 13.76 19.36 6.67
C GLU A 57 14.82 19.96 7.60
N LYS A 58 15.20 19.21 8.64
CA LYS A 58 16.12 19.65 9.71
C LYS A 58 17.59 19.53 9.33
N THR A 59 17.97 18.54 8.52
CA THR A 59 19.38 18.20 8.31
C THR A 59 19.92 18.58 6.93
N VAL A 60 19.06 18.72 5.92
CA VAL A 60 19.51 19.12 4.57
C VAL A 60 19.46 20.64 4.49
N HIS A 61 20.62 21.27 4.35
CA HIS A 61 20.71 22.74 4.27
C HIS A 61 20.63 23.27 2.84
N ASP A 62 20.97 22.44 1.85
CA ASP A 62 20.79 22.76 0.45
C ASP A 62 19.29 22.75 0.10
N GLN A 63 18.78 23.90 -0.34
CA GLN A 63 17.34 24.07 -0.56
C GLN A 63 16.83 23.29 -1.77
N GLU A 64 17.64 23.19 -2.83
CA GLU A 64 17.29 22.46 -4.05
C GLU A 64 17.19 20.95 -3.75
N ILE A 65 18.24 20.40 -3.13
CA ILE A 65 18.27 18.98 -2.72
C ILE A 65 17.16 18.68 -1.70
N LYS A 66 16.90 19.59 -0.77
CA LYS A 66 15.81 19.44 0.22
C LYS A 66 14.47 19.32 -0.50
N ASP A 67 14.14 20.24 -1.39
CA ASP A 67 12.84 20.29 -2.03
C ASP A 67 12.62 19.10 -2.97
N GLU A 68 13.65 18.69 -3.73
CA GLU A 68 13.62 17.47 -4.54
C GLU A 68 13.38 16.22 -3.68
N THR A 69 14.13 16.08 -2.59
CA THR A 69 14.01 14.92 -1.68
C THR A 69 12.63 14.87 -1.03
N LYS A 70 12.11 16.02 -0.57
CA LYS A 70 10.76 16.11 0.02
C LYS A 70 9.68 15.76 -1.01
N SER A 71 9.84 16.19 -2.25
CA SER A 71 8.92 15.86 -3.35
C SER A 71 8.89 14.35 -3.62
N LEU A 72 10.06 13.72 -3.68
CA LEU A 72 10.19 12.27 -3.88
C LEU A 72 9.53 11.48 -2.74
N ILE A 73 9.79 11.83 -1.47
CA ILE A 73 9.19 11.15 -0.31
C ILE A 73 7.65 11.28 -0.33
N LYS A 74 7.13 12.47 -0.63
CA LYS A 74 5.68 12.68 -0.76
C LYS A 74 5.07 11.82 -1.85
N LYS A 75 5.76 11.68 -2.99
CA LYS A 75 5.31 10.82 -4.10
C LYS A 75 5.24 9.35 -3.67
N ILE A 76 6.27 8.85 -2.98
CA ILE A 76 6.30 7.47 -2.45
C ILE A 76 5.15 7.25 -1.46
N ASN A 77 4.92 8.18 -0.53
CA ASN A 77 3.81 8.07 0.43
C ASN A 77 2.44 8.08 -0.26
N GLY A 78 2.28 8.89 -1.32
CA GLY A 78 1.06 8.91 -2.13
C GLY A 78 0.80 7.59 -2.85
N GLU A 79 1.81 7.05 -3.54
CA GLU A 79 1.71 5.75 -4.23
C GLU A 79 1.40 4.60 -3.26
N LEU A 80 2.01 4.62 -2.07
CA LEU A 80 1.70 3.66 -1.01
C LEU A 80 0.24 3.78 -0.55
N GLN A 81 -0.25 5.00 -0.30
CA GLN A 81 -1.65 5.21 0.11
C GLN A 81 -2.65 4.80 -0.97
N ASP A 82 -2.34 5.02 -2.23
CA ASP A 82 -3.24 4.69 -3.34
C ASP A 82 -3.29 3.18 -3.61
N LEU A 83 -2.14 2.50 -3.58
CA LEU A 83 -2.07 1.03 -3.61
C LEU A 83 -2.95 0.40 -2.52
N VAL A 84 -3.10 1.10 -1.40
CA VAL A 84 -3.83 0.65 -0.23
C VAL A 84 -5.31 0.97 -0.31
N LYS A 85 -5.73 2.08 -0.92
CA LYS A 85 -7.15 2.34 -1.11
C LYS A 85 -7.77 1.31 -2.07
N ASP A 86 -6.97 0.83 -3.02
CA ASP A 86 -7.41 -0.12 -4.04
C ASP A 86 -7.49 -1.57 -3.51
N VAL A 87 -6.72 -1.91 -2.48
CA VAL A 87 -6.66 -3.28 -1.94
C VAL A 87 -7.95 -3.69 -1.19
N PRO A 88 -8.52 -2.93 -0.24
CA PRO A 88 -9.79 -3.26 0.40
C PRO A 88 -10.95 -3.37 -0.57
N GLY A 89 -10.99 -2.55 -1.63
CA GLY A 89 -12.01 -2.62 -2.68
C GLY A 89 -11.84 -3.86 -3.57
N SER A 90 -10.60 -4.20 -3.92
CA SER A 90 -10.28 -5.43 -4.66
C SER A 90 -10.55 -6.68 -3.82
N ILE A 91 -10.21 -6.65 -2.52
CA ILE A 91 -10.51 -7.68 -1.54
C ILE A 91 -12.03 -7.83 -1.41
N LYS A 92 -12.76 -6.75 -1.08
CA LYS A 92 -14.21 -6.77 -0.90
C LYS A 92 -14.95 -7.27 -2.15
N ASN A 93 -14.67 -6.72 -3.32
CA ASN A 93 -15.31 -7.16 -4.57
C ASN A 93 -14.97 -8.63 -4.91
N MET A 94 -13.81 -9.14 -4.49
CA MET A 94 -13.43 -10.53 -4.69
C MET A 94 -14.12 -11.51 -3.73
N PHE A 95 -14.59 -11.05 -2.57
CA PHE A 95 -15.34 -11.84 -1.57
C PHE A 95 -16.86 -11.75 -1.78
N ASP A 96 -17.40 -10.56 -2.08
CA ASP A 96 -18.83 -10.37 -2.41
C ASP A 96 -19.25 -11.13 -3.70
N SER A 97 -18.30 -11.50 -4.56
CA SER A 97 -18.58 -12.27 -5.79
C SER A 97 -18.87 -13.77 -5.54
N ASN A 98 -18.59 -14.31 -4.35
CA ASN A 98 -18.84 -15.72 -4.05
C ASN A 98 -20.25 -15.99 -3.49
N ASP A 99 -20.99 -14.96 -3.06
CA ASP A 99 -22.36 -15.11 -2.54
C ASP A 99 -23.43 -15.19 -3.65
N LEU A 100 -23.04 -15.11 -4.93
CA LEU A 100 -23.97 -15.13 -6.08
C LEU A 100 -23.86 -16.38 -6.95
N GLU A 101 -23.03 -17.38 -6.59
CA GLU A 101 -22.93 -18.66 -7.29
C GLU A 101 -23.47 -19.88 -6.50
N GLU A 102 -24.33 -19.65 -5.49
CA GLU A 102 -25.18 -20.69 -4.90
C GLU A 102 -26.67 -20.31 -4.96
N GLU A 103 -27.28 -20.41 -6.15
CA GLU A 103 -28.71 -20.76 -6.33
C GLU A 103 -28.89 -21.77 -7.48
#